data_AF-A0A2V9RZK5-F1
#
_entry.id   AF-A0A2V9RZK5-F1
#
_cell.length_a   1.000
_cell.length_b   1.000
_cell.length_c   1.000
_cell.angle_alpha   90.00
_cell.angle_beta   90.00
_cell.angle_gamma   90.00
#
_symmetry.space_group_name_H-M   'P 1'
#
loop_
_entity.id
_entity.type
_entity.pdbx_description
1 polymer ?
#
loop_
_entity_poly.entity_id
_entity_poly.type
_entity_poly.pdbx_seq_one_letter_code
_entity_poly.pdbx_strand_id
1 'polypeptide(L)'
;MPEFEKVKISETVESRGDKSCRPFHSALWQADADKIRRMAPIEFIGRYMPGWFDYAICDEIHQLAGDTAQGNALGTLASCTDRIVGLTGTLLGGYADDLFNTLFRLEAARMKEHGYEWGTTGRSSFTQDYGVLETITKVEPSDNRCSKSKTTSTVRRKPGASPLLFGEFLMQLCAFVFLEDISGELPPYEEGYLSVPMDPLMMAAYRELEDAIRKALKEHRGNRSVLSTMLNTLLLYPDHPYGLGTLYGTEFDPEAKHNVRFVIAETRDLPEERLYSKERKLVDEIKKELAEGRRCQVFAVYTRKHDVTSRLQRILSNEGIRTAVLKASVDTSKREAWYARQIKEGVQVVISHPKLVETGLDLLDFKTILFYESGYSLHTLRQASRRSWRIGQRRPVRVKFLCYEGTMQTACLRLMGKKLLVALTMEGKFAGEGLQNIDEDDDMLSAMARELVERNGIGESADSVWKALSAEHQKLFPAASHSIDDACSIEAPASLPINQADPSTLIEEAIAGDSVLIFGQRPGSLLGRRPRGRPAVPEQASLFS
;
A
#
# COMPACT_ATOMS: atom_id res chain seq x y z
N MET A 1 5.94 17.01 36.95
CA MET A 1 6.76 17.71 35.95
C MET A 1 8.15 17.11 36.02
N PRO A 2 8.69 16.51 34.94
CA PRO A 2 10.11 16.15 34.91
C PRO A 2 10.93 17.43 35.11
N GLU A 3 11.90 17.43 36.02
CA GLU A 3 12.82 18.55 36.18
C GLU A 3 13.77 18.59 34.98
N PHE A 4 13.34 19.23 33.89
CA PHE A 4 14.17 19.46 32.71
C PHE A 4 15.49 20.18 33.05
N GLU A 5 15.51 20.95 34.14
CA GLU A 5 16.72 21.62 34.63
C GLU A 5 17.81 20.68 35.17
N LYS A 6 17.49 19.41 35.47
CA LYS A 6 18.46 18.40 35.91
C LYS A 6 19.09 17.60 34.77
N VAL A 7 18.52 17.66 33.56
CA VAL A 7 19.07 17.05 32.33
C VAL A 7 19.93 18.08 31.57
N LYS A 8 20.74 18.85 32.31
CA LYS A 8 21.61 19.90 31.78
C LYS A 8 22.83 19.28 31.09
N ILE A 9 22.81 19.21 29.76
CA ILE A 9 24.02 19.06 28.94
C ILE A 9 24.16 20.38 28.17
N SER A 10 25.17 21.18 28.52
CA SER A 10 25.36 22.54 28.02
C SER A 10 26.23 22.59 26.77
N GLU A 11 25.94 23.52 25.85
CA GLU A 11 26.86 23.97 24.81
C GLU A 11 27.14 25.47 24.94
N THR A 12 28.39 25.88 24.67
CA THR A 12 28.77 27.28 24.47
C THR A 12 29.15 27.43 23.00
N VAL A 13 28.27 28.03 22.19
CA VAL A 13 28.60 28.33 20.78
C VAL A 13 29.50 29.57 20.78
N GLU A 14 30.67 29.45 20.14
CA GLU A 14 31.71 30.48 20.11
C GLU A 14 31.23 31.90 19.75
N SER A 15 31.92 32.87 20.35
CA SER A 15 31.78 34.31 20.18
C SER A 15 31.88 34.74 18.70
N ARG A 16 30.79 35.26 18.14
CA ARG A 16 30.86 36.17 16.97
C ARG A 16 31.00 37.62 17.46
N GLY A 17 32.23 38.01 17.77
CA GLY A 17 32.59 39.37 18.20
C GLY A 17 32.00 39.78 19.56
N ASP A 18 32.06 41.08 19.87
CA ASP A 18 31.77 41.74 21.17
C ASP A 18 30.33 41.59 21.73
N LYS A 19 29.50 40.69 21.19
CA LYS A 19 28.16 40.41 21.74
C LYS A 19 28.15 39.07 22.45
N SER A 20 27.95 39.11 23.77
CA SER A 20 27.73 37.92 24.60
C SER A 20 26.49 37.15 24.13
N CYS A 21 26.68 36.00 23.49
CA CYS A 21 25.59 35.07 23.19
C CYS A 21 25.06 34.48 24.51
N ARG A 22 23.73 34.48 24.69
CA ARG A 22 23.11 33.79 25.83
C ARG A 22 23.27 32.27 25.65
N PRO A 23 23.58 31.51 26.71
CA PRO A 23 23.61 30.05 26.62
C PRO A 23 22.23 29.54 26.18
N PHE A 24 22.22 28.74 25.13
CA PHE A 24 21.01 28.08 24.61
C PHE A 24 21.13 26.59 24.88
N HIS A 25 20.12 26.02 25.54
CA HIS A 25 20.10 24.61 25.91
C HIS A 25 19.25 23.83 24.90
N SER A 26 19.82 22.85 24.22
CA SER A 26 19.09 21.91 23.35
C SER A 26 19.54 20.49 23.64
N ALA A 27 18.65 19.67 24.22
CA ALA A 27 18.96 18.27 24.50
C ALA A 27 18.98 17.38 23.24
N LEU A 28 18.47 17.89 22.12
CA LEU A 28 18.37 17.18 20.84
C LEU A 28 19.50 17.55 19.86
N TRP A 29 20.34 18.53 20.21
CA TRP A 29 21.40 19.01 19.34
C TRP A 29 22.55 19.60 20.17
N GLN A 30 23.75 19.07 19.96
CA GLN A 30 25.00 19.66 20.43
C GLN A 30 26.00 19.65 19.26
N ALA A 31 26.57 20.80 18.91
CA ALA A 31 27.74 20.83 18.06
C ALA A 31 28.99 20.50 18.89
N ASP A 32 29.70 19.47 18.44
CA ASP A 32 31.00 19.05 18.95
C ASP A 32 31.92 19.00 17.72
N ALA A 33 33.13 19.56 17.86
CA ALA A 33 34.07 19.77 16.76
C ALA A 33 34.54 18.45 16.12
N ASP A 34 34.48 17.34 16.87
CA ASP A 34 34.99 16.05 16.44
C ASP A 34 33.89 15.02 16.12
N LYS A 35 32.67 15.18 16.65
CA LYS A 35 31.52 14.28 16.39
C LYS A 35 30.17 14.97 16.53
N ILE A 36 29.26 14.78 15.55
CA ILE A 36 27.86 15.19 15.72
C ILE A 36 27.14 14.17 16.62
N ARG A 37 26.91 14.51 17.91
CA ARG A 37 26.06 13.70 18.79
C ARG A 37 24.59 14.03 18.55
N ARG A 38 23.92 13.27 17.69
CA ARG A 38 22.46 13.30 17.54
C ARG A 38 21.83 12.20 18.39
N MET A 39 21.05 12.56 19.41
CA MET A 39 20.15 11.61 20.06
C MET A 39 18.85 11.58 19.27
N ALA A 40 18.35 10.37 18.95
CA ALA A 40 17.06 10.26 18.29
C ALA A 40 15.96 10.79 19.23
N PRO A 41 14.97 11.57 18.74
CA PRO A 41 13.91 12.10 19.59
C PRO A 41 13.21 11.02 20.42
N ILE A 42 12.99 9.84 19.85
CA ILE A 42 12.38 8.73 20.56
C ILE A 42 13.23 8.18 21.71
N GLU A 43 14.55 8.15 21.53
CA GLU A 43 15.48 7.71 22.56
C GLU A 43 15.52 8.72 23.71
N PHE A 44 15.44 10.03 23.39
CA PHE A 44 15.31 11.08 24.38
C PHE A 44 14.01 10.95 25.17
N ILE A 45 12.88 10.74 24.47
CA ILE A 45 11.58 10.51 25.10
C ILE A 45 11.64 9.30 26.05
N GLY A 46 12.20 8.18 25.55
CA GLY A 46 12.35 6.95 26.32
C GLY A 46 13.18 7.11 27.59
N ARG A 47 14.27 7.88 27.52
CA ARG A 47 15.20 8.04 28.64
C ARG A 47 14.77 9.11 29.65
N TYR A 48 14.18 10.21 29.17
CA TYR A 48 14.02 11.42 29.97
C TYR A 48 12.58 11.90 30.11
N MET A 49 11.64 11.35 29.34
CA MET A 49 10.23 11.76 29.37
C MET A 49 9.23 10.63 29.63
N PRO A 50 9.52 9.63 30.50
CA PRO A 50 8.53 8.60 30.80
C PRO A 50 7.32 9.21 31.54
N GLY A 51 6.11 8.91 31.06
CA GLY A 51 4.86 9.42 31.64
C GLY A 51 4.66 10.94 31.46
N TRP A 52 5.39 11.56 30.52
CA TRP A 52 5.15 12.96 30.14
C TRP A 52 3.99 13.08 29.16
N PHE A 53 3.88 12.13 28.22
CA PHE A 53 2.80 12.09 27.23
C PHE A 53 1.69 11.17 27.73
N ASP A 54 0.46 11.68 27.80
CA ASP A 54 -0.70 10.86 28.17
C ASP A 54 -1.11 9.90 27.02
N TYR A 55 -0.92 10.31 25.77
CA TYR A 55 -1.35 9.57 24.58
C TYR A 55 -0.25 9.47 23.51
N ALA A 56 -0.16 8.31 22.84
CA ALA A 56 0.58 8.10 21.60
C ALA A 56 -0.37 7.64 20.49
N ILE A 57 -0.26 8.24 19.30
CA ILE A 57 -1.03 7.85 18.12
C ILE A 57 -0.02 7.47 17.03
N CYS A 58 -0.13 6.25 16.51
CA CYS A 58 0.76 5.70 15.49
C CYS A 58 -0.05 5.37 14.24
N ASP A 59 0.11 6.18 13.20
CA ASP A 59 -0.51 5.92 11.90
C ASP A 59 0.30 4.92 11.07
N GLU A 60 -0.38 4.17 10.21
CA GLU A 60 0.15 3.06 9.40
C GLU A 60 1.03 2.07 10.19
N ILE A 61 0.55 1.62 11.36
CA ILE A 61 1.30 0.78 12.31
C ILE A 61 1.84 -0.53 11.69
N HIS A 62 1.22 -1.02 10.61
CA HIS A 62 1.68 -2.20 9.88
C HIS A 62 3.08 -2.02 9.27
N GLN A 63 3.50 -0.79 8.94
CA GLN A 63 4.86 -0.50 8.48
C GLN A 63 5.90 -0.64 9.60
N LEU A 64 5.44 -0.60 10.86
CA LEU A 64 6.27 -0.74 12.06
C LEU A 64 6.43 -2.19 12.50
N ALA A 65 5.85 -3.16 11.79
CA ALA A 65 5.95 -4.59 12.10
C ALA A 65 7.38 -5.15 11.96
N GLY A 66 8.23 -4.52 11.15
CA GLY A 66 9.62 -4.93 10.95
C GLY A 66 10.50 -4.78 12.20
N ASP A 67 11.64 -5.47 12.20
CA ASP A 67 12.71 -5.25 13.18
C ASP A 67 13.58 -4.05 12.75
N THR A 68 12.96 -2.87 12.72
CA THR A 68 13.57 -1.61 12.27
C THR A 68 13.66 -0.61 13.41
N ALA A 69 14.45 0.45 13.23
CA ALA A 69 14.52 1.55 14.19
C ALA A 69 13.13 2.17 14.46
N GLN A 70 12.28 2.25 13.42
CA GLN A 70 10.90 2.73 13.55
C GLN A 70 10.02 1.73 14.33
N GLY A 71 10.20 0.43 14.12
CA GLY A 71 9.52 -0.60 14.92
C GLY A 71 9.89 -0.50 16.40
N ASN A 72 11.17 -0.33 16.73
CA ASN A 72 11.61 -0.20 18.12
C ASN A 72 11.13 1.11 18.78
N ALA A 73 10.93 2.15 17.97
CA ALA A 73 10.32 3.40 18.42
C ALA A 73 8.89 3.18 18.95
N LEU A 74 8.09 2.32 18.31
CA LEU A 74 6.73 1.97 18.75
C LEU A 74 6.72 1.41 20.17
N GLY A 75 7.59 0.44 20.47
CA GLY A 75 7.70 -0.14 21.81
C GLY A 75 8.15 0.88 22.86
N THR A 76 9.04 1.80 22.47
CA THR A 76 9.47 2.89 23.35
C THR A 76 8.30 3.84 23.66
N LEU A 77 7.53 4.24 22.65
CA LEU A 77 6.32 5.06 22.83
C LEU A 77 5.29 4.37 23.72
N ALA A 78 5.01 3.09 23.45
CA ALA A 78 4.08 2.29 24.25
C ALA A 78 4.51 2.21 25.73
N SER A 79 5.82 2.14 25.99
CA SER A 79 6.34 2.10 27.37
C SER A 79 6.34 3.46 28.09
N CYS A 80 6.26 4.57 27.35
CA CYS A 80 6.41 5.93 27.89
C CYS A 80 5.10 6.71 27.98
N THR A 81 4.02 6.17 27.43
CA THR A 81 2.71 6.81 27.35
C THR A 81 1.66 6.04 28.13
N ASP A 82 0.65 6.73 28.66
CA ASP A 82 -0.42 6.06 29.42
C ASP A 82 -1.38 5.29 28.49
N ARG A 83 -1.63 5.81 27.29
CA ARG A 83 -2.47 5.16 26.27
C ARG A 83 -1.85 5.26 24.88
N ILE A 84 -2.02 4.21 24.08
CA ILE A 84 -1.57 4.15 22.69
C ILE A 84 -2.71 3.74 21.76
N VAL A 85 -2.76 4.38 20.58
CA VAL A 85 -3.70 4.03 19.50
C VAL A 85 -2.91 3.80 18.22
N GLY A 86 -3.03 2.60 17.65
CA GLY A 86 -2.50 2.27 16.33
C GLY A 86 -3.57 2.38 15.27
N LEU A 87 -3.28 3.07 14.16
CA LEU A 87 -4.15 3.15 12.99
C LEU A 87 -3.51 2.39 11.83
N THR A 88 -4.30 1.63 11.09
CA THR A 88 -3.85 0.93 9.88
C THR A 88 -5.04 0.55 9.02
N GLY A 89 -4.90 0.67 7.70
CA GLY A 89 -5.87 0.12 6.76
C GLY A 89 -5.71 -1.38 6.52
N THR A 90 -4.57 -1.97 6.90
CA THR A 90 -4.21 -3.38 6.67
C THR A 90 -3.34 -3.88 7.82
N LEU A 91 -3.95 -4.44 8.87
CA LEU A 91 -3.20 -4.87 10.06
C LEU A 91 -2.30 -6.10 9.78
N LEU A 92 -2.80 -7.07 9.02
CA LEU A 92 -2.05 -8.25 8.60
C LEU A 92 -1.39 -8.05 7.22
N GLY A 93 -0.07 -8.24 7.15
CA GLY A 93 0.73 -8.25 5.90
C GLY A 93 0.57 -9.53 5.06
N GLY A 94 -0.32 -10.44 5.48
CA GLY A 94 -0.58 -11.72 4.83
C GLY A 94 -0.06 -12.93 5.60
N TYR A 95 0.78 -12.74 6.62
CA TYR A 95 1.20 -13.82 7.54
C TYR A 95 0.91 -13.47 8.99
N ALA A 96 0.58 -14.48 9.79
CA ALA A 96 0.35 -14.31 11.23
C ALA A 96 1.57 -13.69 11.93
N ASP A 97 2.80 -14.05 11.52
CA ASP A 97 4.01 -13.59 12.18
C ASP A 97 4.38 -12.12 11.88
N ASP A 98 3.67 -11.46 10.97
CA ASP A 98 3.75 -10.01 10.77
C ASP A 98 3.23 -9.26 12.00
N LEU A 99 2.26 -9.84 12.72
CA LEU A 99 1.72 -9.25 13.95
C LEU A 99 2.61 -9.47 15.17
N PHE A 100 3.47 -10.49 15.14
CA PHE A 100 4.24 -10.93 16.29
C PHE A 100 5.01 -9.77 16.96
N ASN A 101 5.76 -9.01 16.16
CA ASN A 101 6.56 -7.91 16.67
C ASN A 101 5.69 -6.76 17.21
N THR A 102 4.60 -6.44 16.52
CA THR A 102 3.67 -5.39 16.92
C THR A 102 2.97 -5.75 18.23
N LEU A 103 2.48 -6.99 18.35
CA LEU A 103 1.88 -7.50 19.58
C LEU A 103 2.87 -7.50 20.75
N PHE A 104 4.13 -7.89 20.52
CA PHE A 104 5.15 -7.81 21.57
C PHE A 104 5.49 -6.38 22.00
N ARG A 105 5.39 -5.42 21.10
CA ARG A 105 5.67 -4.00 21.40
C ARG A 105 4.52 -3.33 22.13
N LEU A 106 3.28 -3.72 21.85
CA LEU A 106 2.09 -3.17 22.49
C LEU A 106 1.68 -3.92 23.76
N GLU A 107 1.72 -5.26 23.74
CA GLU A 107 1.19 -6.16 24.76
C GLU A 107 2.19 -7.26 25.15
N ALA A 108 3.42 -6.85 25.50
CA ALA A 108 4.50 -7.76 25.89
C ALA A 108 4.12 -8.69 27.05
N ALA A 109 3.30 -8.23 27.99
CA ALA A 109 2.85 -9.01 29.13
C ALA A 109 1.98 -10.19 28.69
N ARG A 110 0.98 -9.92 27.85
CA ARG A 110 0.07 -10.96 27.35
C ARG A 110 0.79 -11.98 26.45
N MET A 111 1.72 -11.52 25.61
CA MET A 111 2.55 -12.42 24.80
C MET A 111 3.37 -13.39 25.68
N LYS A 112 3.91 -12.91 26.80
CA LYS A 112 4.65 -13.76 27.77
C LYS A 112 3.75 -14.71 28.54
N GLU A 113 2.53 -14.29 28.89
CA GLU A 113 1.54 -15.16 29.55
C GLU A 113 1.15 -16.35 28.67
N HIS A 114 1.12 -16.15 27.35
CA HIS A 114 0.89 -17.20 26.36
C HIS A 114 2.16 -18.02 26.04
N GLY A 115 3.28 -17.78 26.73
CA GLY A 115 4.51 -18.56 26.59
C GLY A 115 5.42 -18.14 25.43
N TYR A 116 5.14 -17.01 24.78
CA TYR A 116 6.00 -16.51 23.71
C TYR A 116 7.19 -15.71 24.27
N GLU A 117 8.35 -15.84 23.63
CA GLU A 117 9.57 -15.08 23.93
C GLU A 117 9.89 -14.09 22.82
N TRP A 118 10.52 -12.96 23.13
CA TRP A 118 10.99 -12.06 22.07
C TRP A 118 12.10 -12.70 21.24
N GLY A 119 12.06 -12.51 19.92
CA GLY A 119 13.10 -12.97 18.99
C GLY A 119 12.64 -14.11 18.09
N THR A 120 13.60 -14.70 17.38
CA THR A 120 13.33 -15.65 16.29
C THR A 120 12.62 -16.93 16.77
N THR A 121 12.95 -17.40 17.98
CA THR A 121 12.36 -18.61 18.56
C THR A 121 10.88 -18.42 18.88
N GLY A 122 10.52 -17.31 19.54
CA GLY A 122 9.12 -16.98 19.81
C GLY A 122 8.33 -16.67 18.55
N ARG A 123 8.97 -16.00 17.57
CA ARG A 123 8.33 -15.78 16.27
C ARG A 123 8.02 -17.09 15.57
N SER A 124 8.94 -18.07 15.60
CA SER A 124 8.73 -19.38 14.97
C SER A 124 7.62 -20.18 15.65
N SER A 125 7.56 -20.19 16.99
CA SER A 125 6.47 -20.85 17.74
C SER A 125 5.12 -20.17 17.48
N PHE A 126 5.06 -18.84 17.52
CA PHE A 126 3.88 -18.09 17.15
C PHE A 126 3.41 -18.38 15.71
N THR A 127 4.35 -18.52 14.77
CA THR A 127 4.05 -18.91 13.38
C THR A 127 3.49 -20.34 13.32
N GLN A 128 3.96 -21.25 14.18
CA GLN A 128 3.50 -22.63 14.22
C GLN A 128 2.08 -22.74 14.78
N ASP A 129 1.76 -21.92 15.79
CA ASP A 129 0.45 -21.95 16.45
C ASP A 129 -0.62 -21.21 15.65
N TYR A 130 -0.26 -20.06 15.05
CA TYR A 130 -1.22 -19.17 14.40
C TYR A 130 -1.02 -18.99 12.89
N GLY A 131 0.09 -19.47 12.32
CA GLY A 131 0.38 -19.35 10.89
C GLY A 131 0.00 -20.60 10.09
N VAL A 132 -0.02 -20.48 8.77
CA VAL A 132 -0.16 -21.62 7.86
C VAL A 132 1.23 -22.08 7.40
N LEU A 133 1.58 -23.34 7.67
CA LEU A 133 2.87 -23.92 7.29
C LEU A 133 2.69 -25.05 6.27
N GLU A 134 3.45 -25.01 5.18
CA GLU A 134 3.58 -26.10 4.22
C GLU A 134 4.91 -26.82 4.44
N THR A 135 4.85 -28.13 4.73
CA THR A 135 6.06 -28.94 4.83
C THR A 135 6.32 -29.63 3.49
N ILE A 136 7.36 -29.18 2.78
CA ILE A 136 7.80 -29.81 1.53
C ILE A 136 8.83 -30.88 1.89
N THR A 137 8.41 -32.13 1.79
CA THR A 137 9.27 -33.29 2.02
C THR A 137 9.87 -33.73 0.68
N LYS A 138 11.15 -33.43 0.44
CA LYS A 138 11.89 -34.00 -0.68
C LYS A 138 12.45 -35.35 -0.25
N VAL A 139 11.91 -36.41 -0.84
CA VAL A 139 12.45 -37.77 -0.69
C VAL A 139 13.29 -38.04 -1.93
N GLU A 140 14.61 -38.09 -1.77
CA GLU A 140 15.49 -38.60 -2.83
C GLU A 140 15.42 -40.14 -2.80
N PRO A 141 14.95 -40.79 -3.88
CA PRO A 141 14.92 -42.25 -3.93
C PRO A 141 16.35 -42.79 -3.97
N SER A 142 16.72 -43.57 -2.97
CA SER A 142 17.97 -44.33 -2.94
C SER A 142 17.71 -45.76 -3.38
N ASP A 143 18.27 -46.18 -4.51
CA ASP A 143 18.03 -47.51 -5.11
C ASP A 143 18.93 -48.61 -4.49
N ASN A 144 19.08 -48.60 -3.16
CA ASN A 144 19.92 -49.57 -2.44
C ASN A 144 19.15 -50.16 -1.25
N ARG A 145 19.09 -51.50 -1.23
CA ARG A 145 18.30 -52.35 -0.31
C ARG A 145 18.65 -52.23 1.18
N CYS A 146 19.63 -51.41 1.57
CA CYS A 146 20.17 -51.33 2.94
C CYS A 146 20.43 -49.91 3.49
N SER A 147 19.99 -48.81 2.86
CA SER A 147 20.16 -47.46 3.43
C SER A 147 18.85 -46.67 3.45
N LYS A 148 18.53 -46.05 4.59
CA LYS A 148 17.36 -45.15 4.74
C LYS A 148 17.53 -43.94 3.79
N SER A 149 16.52 -43.70 2.96
CA SER A 149 16.50 -42.58 2.00
C SER A 149 16.69 -41.25 2.72
N LYS A 150 17.49 -40.36 2.12
CA LYS A 150 17.77 -39.03 2.68
C LYS A 150 16.56 -38.14 2.45
N THR A 151 15.74 -37.98 3.48
CA THR A 151 14.59 -37.09 3.46
C THR A 151 15.02 -35.70 3.89
N THR A 152 14.87 -34.71 3.01
CA THR A 152 15.07 -33.30 3.35
C THR A 152 13.71 -32.64 3.45
N SER A 153 13.28 -32.28 4.65
CA SER A 153 12.05 -31.52 4.89
C SER A 153 12.37 -30.03 4.93
N THR A 154 11.78 -29.25 4.03
CA THR A 154 11.83 -27.79 4.06
C THR A 154 10.43 -27.28 4.43
N VAL A 155 10.32 -26.59 5.56
CA VAL A 155 9.06 -25.94 5.97
C VAL A 155 9.00 -24.56 5.33
N ARG A 156 7.98 -24.32 4.51
CA ARG A 156 7.69 -23.06 3.86
C ARG A 156 6.45 -22.45 4.50
N ARG A 157 6.45 -21.14 4.73
CA ARG A 157 5.28 -20.41 5.25
C ARG A 157 4.30 -20.17 4.12
N LYS A 158 3.01 -20.30 4.41
CA LYS A 158 1.92 -19.91 3.51
C LYS A 158 1.14 -18.72 4.09
N PRO A 159 0.60 -17.85 3.23
CA PRO A 159 -0.25 -16.76 3.68
C PRO A 159 -1.49 -17.29 4.41
N GLY A 160 -1.93 -16.55 5.42
CA GLY A 160 -3.08 -16.88 6.26
C GLY A 160 -2.73 -16.91 7.75
N ALA A 161 -3.75 -16.65 8.56
CA ALA A 161 -3.69 -16.72 10.00
C ALA A 161 -4.82 -17.60 10.55
N SER A 162 -4.56 -18.26 11.66
CA SER A 162 -5.55 -19.04 12.39
C SER A 162 -6.64 -18.10 12.95
N PRO A 163 -7.93 -18.46 12.85
CA PRO A 163 -9.01 -17.72 13.51
C PRO A 163 -8.83 -17.55 15.02
N LEU A 164 -8.03 -18.42 15.66
CA LEU A 164 -7.70 -18.32 17.08
C LEU A 164 -6.93 -17.04 17.41
N LEU A 165 -6.04 -16.60 16.50
CA LEU A 165 -5.30 -15.34 16.67
C LEU A 165 -6.25 -14.15 16.79
N PHE A 166 -7.33 -14.17 16.02
CA PHE A 166 -8.34 -13.12 16.04
C PHE A 166 -9.05 -13.09 17.39
N GLY A 167 -9.53 -14.24 17.87
CA GLY A 167 -10.27 -14.36 19.12
C GLY A 167 -9.43 -14.07 20.36
N GLU A 168 -8.20 -14.58 20.42
CA GLU A 168 -7.32 -14.46 21.57
C GLU A 168 -6.65 -13.08 21.65
N PHE A 169 -6.22 -12.55 20.49
CA PHE A 169 -5.46 -11.30 20.47
C PHE A 169 -6.24 -10.09 19.97
N LEU A 170 -6.81 -10.17 18.78
CA LEU A 170 -7.27 -9.01 18.03
C LEU A 170 -8.61 -8.45 18.52
N MET A 171 -9.56 -9.29 18.94
CA MET A 171 -10.88 -8.82 19.41
C MET A 171 -10.81 -7.85 20.60
N GLN A 172 -9.76 -7.93 21.42
CA GLN A 172 -9.58 -7.06 22.58
C GLN A 172 -8.77 -5.80 22.28
N LEU A 173 -7.97 -5.81 21.20
CA LEU A 173 -7.01 -4.75 20.88
C LEU A 173 -7.43 -3.90 19.68
N CYS A 174 -8.25 -4.45 18.79
CA CYS A 174 -8.57 -3.86 17.50
C CYS A 174 -10.08 -3.61 17.37
N ALA A 175 -10.42 -2.41 16.90
CA ALA A 175 -11.76 -2.11 16.39
C ALA A 175 -11.71 -2.16 14.87
N PHE A 176 -12.47 -3.08 14.28
CA PHE A 176 -12.58 -3.21 12.83
C PHE A 176 -13.76 -2.38 12.35
N VAL A 177 -13.48 -1.44 11.44
CA VAL A 177 -14.51 -0.66 10.75
C VAL A 177 -14.31 -0.89 9.26
N PHE A 178 -15.31 -1.46 8.62
CA PHE A 178 -15.28 -1.75 7.21
C PHE A 178 -15.97 -0.63 6.42
N LEU A 179 -15.58 -0.44 5.17
CA LEU A 179 -16.22 0.58 4.32
C LEU A 179 -17.67 0.17 4.01
N GLU A 180 -17.91 -1.13 3.93
CA GLU A 180 -19.17 -1.84 3.82
C GLU A 180 -20.16 -1.36 4.90
N ASP A 181 -19.70 -1.19 6.14
CA ASP A 181 -20.53 -0.77 7.29
C ASP A 181 -21.07 0.66 7.14
N ILE A 182 -20.41 1.49 6.32
CA ILE A 182 -20.77 2.89 6.07
C ILE A 182 -21.10 3.17 4.60
N SER A 183 -21.19 2.12 3.78
CA SER A 183 -21.25 2.22 2.32
C SER A 183 -22.55 2.80 1.78
N GLY A 184 -23.63 2.78 2.58
CA GLY A 184 -24.92 3.37 2.20
C GLY A 184 -24.85 4.87 1.90
N GLU A 185 -23.85 5.57 2.43
CA GLU A 185 -23.64 7.01 2.21
C GLU A 185 -22.68 7.31 1.04
N LEU A 186 -22.08 6.28 0.42
CA LEU A 186 -21.15 6.46 -0.68
C LEU A 186 -21.88 6.39 -2.04
N PRO A 187 -21.47 7.23 -3.02
CA PRO A 187 -22.08 7.21 -4.34
C PRO A 187 -21.70 5.93 -5.11
N PRO A 188 -22.40 5.61 -6.22
CA PRO A 188 -22.11 4.45 -7.04
C PRO A 188 -20.63 4.35 -7.45
N TYR A 189 -20.09 3.14 -7.41
CA TYR A 189 -18.74 2.80 -7.83
C TYR A 189 -18.79 1.75 -8.95
N GLU A 190 -18.18 2.05 -10.09
CA GLU A 190 -18.17 1.17 -11.26
C GLU A 190 -16.75 0.91 -11.72
N GLU A 191 -16.42 -0.37 -11.91
CA GLU A 191 -15.19 -0.82 -12.56
C GLU A 191 -15.52 -1.36 -13.96
N GLY A 192 -14.72 -0.97 -14.96
CA GLY A 192 -14.91 -1.34 -16.34
C GLY A 192 -13.63 -1.77 -17.03
N TYR A 193 -13.73 -2.76 -17.89
CA TYR A 193 -12.64 -3.24 -18.74
C TYR A 193 -12.76 -2.61 -20.13
N LEU A 194 -11.69 -1.97 -20.61
CA LEU A 194 -11.61 -1.34 -21.93
C LEU A 194 -10.63 -2.10 -22.82
N SER A 195 -11.20 -3.03 -23.58
CA SER A 195 -10.54 -3.80 -24.62
C SER A 195 -10.18 -2.92 -25.82
N VAL A 196 -8.93 -3.00 -26.29
CA VAL A 196 -8.47 -2.26 -27.48
C VAL A 196 -7.83 -3.21 -28.49
N PRO A 197 -8.32 -3.27 -29.74
CA PRO A 197 -7.66 -4.03 -30.78
C PRO A 197 -6.33 -3.37 -31.19
N MET A 198 -5.28 -4.19 -31.37
CA MET A 198 -3.98 -3.70 -31.83
C MET A 198 -3.99 -3.30 -33.30
N ASP A 199 -3.23 -2.25 -33.64
CA ASP A 199 -2.91 -1.94 -35.04
C ASP A 199 -2.12 -3.10 -35.68
N PRO A 200 -2.33 -3.42 -36.98
CA PRO A 200 -1.71 -4.60 -37.61
C PRO A 200 -0.18 -4.66 -37.49
N LEU A 201 0.48 -3.50 -37.61
CA LEU A 201 1.92 -3.38 -37.52
C LEU A 201 2.45 -3.66 -36.10
N MET A 202 1.72 -3.20 -35.07
CA MET A 202 2.03 -3.51 -33.67
C MET A 202 1.76 -4.97 -33.35
N MET A 203 0.65 -5.52 -33.84
CA MET A 203 0.29 -6.92 -33.64
C MET A 203 1.36 -7.87 -34.21
N ALA A 204 1.87 -7.59 -35.40
CA ALA A 204 2.92 -8.40 -36.01
C ALA A 204 4.22 -8.39 -35.15
N ALA A 205 4.67 -7.21 -34.74
CA ALA A 205 5.89 -7.06 -33.96
C ALA A 205 5.77 -7.65 -32.54
N TYR A 206 4.59 -7.49 -31.92
CA TYR A 206 4.32 -8.08 -30.61
C TYR A 206 4.29 -9.62 -30.68
N ARG A 207 3.68 -10.22 -31.71
CA ARG A 207 3.64 -11.68 -31.87
C ARG A 207 5.04 -12.28 -32.08
N GLU A 208 5.87 -11.62 -32.89
CA GLU A 208 7.26 -12.02 -33.10
C GLU A 208 8.04 -12.03 -31.76
N LEU A 209 7.90 -10.96 -30.97
CA LEU A 209 8.51 -10.85 -29.65
C LEU A 209 7.98 -11.91 -28.67
N GLU A 210 6.66 -12.13 -28.66
CA GLU A 210 5.99 -13.11 -27.81
C GLU A 210 6.48 -14.53 -28.12
N ASP A 211 6.59 -14.90 -29.40
CA ASP A 211 7.06 -16.21 -29.81
C ASP A 211 8.55 -16.42 -29.47
N ALA A 212 9.39 -15.40 -29.63
CA ALA A 212 10.80 -15.44 -29.23
C ALA A 212 10.96 -15.65 -27.71
N ILE A 213 10.24 -14.87 -26.91
CA ILE A 213 10.26 -14.98 -25.44
C ILE A 213 9.72 -16.34 -24.97
N ARG A 214 8.65 -16.83 -25.62
CA ARG A 214 8.08 -18.15 -25.35
C ARG A 214 9.08 -19.27 -25.61
N LYS A 215 9.89 -19.15 -26.67
CA LYS A 215 10.98 -20.10 -26.95
C LYS A 215 12.03 -20.06 -25.84
N ALA A 216 12.48 -18.87 -25.43
CA ALA A 216 13.43 -18.71 -24.34
C ALA A 216 12.93 -19.28 -23.00
N LEU A 217 11.64 -19.13 -22.68
CA LEU A 217 11.03 -19.73 -21.49
C LEU A 217 10.99 -21.26 -21.53
N LYS A 218 10.85 -21.86 -22.71
CA LYS A 218 10.87 -23.31 -22.88
C LYS A 218 12.29 -23.87 -22.76
N GLU A 219 13.29 -23.13 -23.24
CA GLU A 219 14.71 -23.50 -23.16
C GLU A 219 15.25 -23.35 -21.74
N HIS A 220 14.96 -22.23 -21.07
CA HIS A 220 15.45 -21.92 -19.73
C HIS A 220 14.33 -22.03 -18.67
N ARG A 221 13.69 -23.19 -18.59
CA ARG A 221 12.57 -23.43 -17.65
C ARG A 221 12.99 -23.18 -16.20
N GLY A 222 12.21 -22.35 -15.51
CA GLY A 222 12.45 -22.01 -14.10
C GLY A 222 13.49 -20.91 -13.88
N ASN A 223 14.07 -20.35 -14.95
CA ASN A 223 15.00 -19.22 -14.82
C ASN A 223 14.23 -17.92 -14.48
N ARG A 224 14.41 -17.43 -13.23
CA ARG A 224 13.76 -16.20 -12.72
C ARG A 224 14.12 -14.95 -13.50
N SER A 225 15.34 -14.88 -14.07
CA SER A 225 15.77 -13.74 -14.89
C SER A 225 14.94 -13.64 -16.16
N VAL A 226 14.76 -14.77 -16.86
CA VAL A 226 13.96 -14.83 -18.10
C VAL A 226 12.50 -14.49 -17.81
N LEU A 227 11.93 -15.02 -16.72
CA LEU A 227 10.56 -14.73 -16.30
C LEU A 227 10.34 -13.23 -16.05
N SER A 228 11.25 -12.60 -15.31
CA SER A 228 11.14 -11.18 -14.96
C SER A 228 11.31 -10.26 -16.18
N THR A 229 12.26 -10.58 -17.07
CA THR A 229 12.47 -9.84 -18.31
C THR A 229 11.28 -10.02 -19.27
N MET A 230 10.76 -11.23 -19.39
CA MET A 230 9.56 -11.55 -20.18
C MET A 230 8.37 -10.71 -19.75
N LEU A 231 8.02 -10.74 -18.46
CA LEU A 231 6.83 -10.05 -17.96
C LEU A 231 6.93 -8.55 -18.24
N ASN A 232 8.02 -7.92 -17.81
CA ASN A 232 8.20 -6.49 -17.95
C ASN A 232 8.16 -6.07 -19.43
N THR A 233 8.75 -6.86 -20.32
CA THR A 233 8.79 -6.53 -21.75
C THR A 233 7.43 -6.71 -22.40
N LEU A 234 6.72 -7.82 -22.17
CA LEU A 234 5.43 -8.08 -22.80
C LEU A 234 4.30 -7.17 -22.27
N LEU A 235 4.43 -6.68 -21.04
CA LEU A 235 3.52 -5.65 -20.53
C LEU A 235 3.85 -4.26 -21.08
N LEU A 236 5.12 -3.93 -21.26
CA LEU A 236 5.59 -2.61 -21.73
C LEU A 236 5.49 -2.43 -23.25
N TYR A 237 5.89 -3.43 -24.04
CA TYR A 237 6.04 -3.30 -25.50
C TYR A 237 4.79 -2.75 -26.20
N PRO A 238 3.55 -3.18 -25.86
CA PRO A 238 2.35 -2.61 -26.46
C PRO A 238 2.17 -1.10 -26.22
N ASP A 239 2.69 -0.58 -25.11
CA ASP A 239 2.57 0.83 -24.70
C ASP A 239 3.81 1.66 -25.09
N HIS A 240 4.95 1.01 -25.31
CA HIS A 240 6.22 1.63 -25.69
C HIS A 240 7.02 0.73 -26.66
N PRO A 241 6.60 0.62 -27.94
CA PRO A 241 7.15 -0.35 -28.89
C PRO A 241 8.47 0.11 -29.55
N TYR A 242 9.28 0.91 -28.87
CA TYR A 242 10.54 1.44 -29.39
C TYR A 242 11.58 1.63 -28.29
N GLY A 243 12.87 1.62 -28.64
CA GLY A 243 13.97 1.94 -27.73
C GLY A 243 14.23 0.88 -26.65
N LEU A 244 13.66 -0.31 -26.77
CA LEU A 244 13.85 -1.42 -25.83
C LEU A 244 15.21 -2.10 -26.03
N GLY A 245 15.61 -2.27 -27.30
CA GLY A 245 16.86 -2.93 -27.69
C GLY A 245 16.87 -4.43 -27.39
N THR A 246 18.06 -5.03 -27.46
CA THR A 246 18.24 -6.46 -27.21
C THR A 246 17.92 -6.83 -25.76
N LEU A 247 17.09 -7.85 -25.58
CA LEU A 247 16.73 -8.39 -24.27
C LEU A 247 17.72 -9.46 -23.84
N TYR A 248 18.16 -9.40 -22.59
CA TYR A 248 19.12 -10.34 -22.03
C TYR A 248 18.56 -11.07 -20.81
N GLY A 249 18.90 -12.36 -20.71
CA GLY A 249 18.73 -13.19 -19.53
C GLY A 249 20.08 -13.46 -18.87
N THR A 250 20.05 -13.84 -17.59
CA THR A 250 21.22 -14.32 -16.86
C THR A 250 21.02 -15.74 -16.39
N GLU A 251 22.03 -16.58 -16.52
CA GLU A 251 22.05 -17.95 -15.99
C GLU A 251 23.38 -18.21 -15.28
N PHE A 252 23.34 -19.01 -14.22
CA PHE A 252 24.54 -19.35 -13.46
C PHE A 252 25.31 -20.45 -14.21
N ASP A 253 26.57 -20.15 -14.56
CA ASP A 253 27.46 -21.12 -15.19
C ASP A 253 28.32 -21.83 -14.12
N PRO A 254 28.16 -23.15 -13.93
CA PRO A 254 28.93 -23.92 -12.96
C PRO A 254 30.44 -23.95 -13.25
N GLU A 255 30.85 -23.87 -14.52
CA GLU A 255 32.26 -23.91 -14.92
C GLU A 255 32.93 -22.56 -14.67
N ALA A 256 32.24 -21.48 -15.02
CA ALA A 256 32.75 -20.12 -14.86
C ALA A 256 32.55 -19.55 -13.44
N LYS A 257 31.76 -20.22 -12.58
CA LYS A 257 31.40 -19.82 -11.22
C LYS A 257 30.81 -18.40 -11.11
N HIS A 258 30.20 -17.90 -12.19
CA HIS A 258 29.51 -16.61 -12.20
C HIS A 258 28.31 -16.63 -13.16
N ASN A 259 27.47 -15.61 -13.10
CA ASN A 259 26.31 -15.49 -13.97
C ASN A 259 26.71 -14.98 -15.36
N VAL A 260 26.35 -15.71 -16.40
CA VAL A 260 26.60 -15.36 -17.80
C VAL A 260 25.33 -14.77 -18.43
N ARG A 261 25.50 -13.78 -19.32
CA ARG A 261 24.39 -13.15 -20.05
C ARG A 261 24.18 -13.83 -21.38
N PHE A 262 22.93 -14.10 -21.73
CA PHE A 262 22.53 -14.59 -23.04
C PHE A 262 21.39 -13.76 -23.61
N VAL A 263 21.21 -13.79 -24.93
CA VAL A 263 20.17 -13.03 -25.63
C VAL A 263 18.85 -13.80 -25.56
N ILE A 264 17.79 -13.12 -25.10
CA ILE A 264 16.42 -13.64 -25.08
C ILE A 264 15.74 -13.35 -26.42
N ALA A 265 15.73 -12.09 -26.84
CA ALA A 265 15.09 -11.65 -28.06
C ALA A 265 15.62 -10.28 -28.51
N GLU A 266 15.57 -10.03 -29.82
CA GLU A 266 15.75 -8.70 -30.41
C GLU A 266 14.38 -8.04 -30.56
N THR A 267 14.21 -6.82 -30.05
CA THR A 267 12.95 -6.09 -30.19
C THR A 267 12.93 -5.30 -31.50
N ARG A 268 11.80 -5.30 -32.18
CA ARG A 268 11.57 -4.42 -33.33
C ARG A 268 11.10 -3.05 -32.86
N ASP A 269 11.76 -1.99 -33.30
CA ASP A 269 11.30 -0.62 -33.03
C ASP A 269 10.20 -0.20 -34.02
N LEU A 270 9.13 0.37 -33.48
CA LEU A 270 8.03 0.97 -34.25
C LEU A 270 8.12 2.50 -34.23
N PRO A 271 7.51 3.21 -35.21
CA PRO A 271 7.61 4.66 -35.29
C PRO A 271 7.06 5.38 -34.05
N GLU A 272 7.86 6.24 -33.41
CA GLU A 272 7.45 6.97 -32.22
C GLU A 272 6.38 8.04 -32.52
N GLU A 273 6.47 8.72 -33.67
CA GLU A 273 5.53 9.80 -34.02
C GLU A 273 4.10 9.31 -34.31
N ARG A 274 3.93 8.01 -34.51
CA ARG A 274 2.62 7.42 -34.75
C ARG A 274 1.84 7.38 -33.44
N LEU A 275 0.57 7.80 -33.52
CA LEU A 275 -0.41 7.60 -32.47
C LEU A 275 -1.00 6.19 -32.59
N TYR A 276 -0.89 5.37 -31.55
CA TYR A 276 -1.36 3.99 -31.52
C TYR A 276 -2.80 3.85 -30.99
N SER A 277 -3.40 2.70 -31.24
CA SER A 277 -4.82 2.41 -30.96
C SER A 277 -5.23 2.64 -29.50
N LYS A 278 -4.44 2.19 -28.51
CA LYS A 278 -4.74 2.40 -27.09
C LYS A 278 -4.61 3.86 -26.66
N GLU A 279 -3.70 4.60 -27.26
CA GLU A 279 -3.54 6.05 -27.04
C GLU A 279 -4.74 6.82 -27.57
N ARG A 280 -5.19 6.49 -28.80
CA ARG A 280 -6.44 7.04 -29.37
C ARG A 280 -7.63 6.76 -28.47
N LYS A 281 -7.75 5.51 -28.00
CA LYS A 281 -8.84 5.11 -27.10
C LYS A 281 -8.79 5.88 -25.77
N LEU A 282 -7.61 6.09 -25.20
CA LEU A 282 -7.43 6.88 -23.98
C LEU A 282 -7.92 8.32 -24.18
N VAL A 283 -7.50 8.97 -25.29
CA VAL A 283 -7.93 10.33 -25.64
C VAL A 283 -9.45 10.41 -25.78
N ASP A 284 -10.06 9.46 -26.51
CA ASP A 284 -11.50 9.41 -26.70
C ASP A 284 -12.25 9.29 -25.37
N GLU A 285 -11.75 8.43 -24.48
CA GLU A 285 -12.37 8.19 -23.18
C GLU A 285 -12.26 9.42 -22.27
N ILE A 286 -11.09 10.07 -22.25
CA ILE A 286 -10.87 11.31 -21.51
C ILE A 286 -11.80 12.41 -22.04
N LYS A 287 -11.91 12.57 -23.36
CA LYS A 287 -12.80 13.59 -23.95
C LYS A 287 -14.26 13.39 -23.57
N LYS A 288 -14.74 12.14 -23.55
CA LYS A 288 -16.11 11.81 -23.10
C LYS A 288 -16.33 12.21 -21.65
N GLU A 289 -15.41 11.86 -20.77
CA GLU A 289 -15.52 12.16 -19.33
C GLU A 289 -15.40 13.67 -19.05
N LEU A 290 -14.53 14.36 -19.78
CA LEU A 290 -14.42 15.82 -19.69
C LEU A 290 -15.67 16.53 -20.20
N ALA A 291 -16.36 15.99 -21.22
CA ALA A 291 -17.64 16.52 -21.69
C ALA A 291 -18.75 16.43 -20.61
N GLU A 292 -18.66 15.44 -19.71
CA GLU A 292 -19.53 15.32 -18.52
C GLU A 292 -19.05 16.16 -17.32
N GLY A 293 -18.03 17.01 -17.51
CA GLY A 293 -17.43 17.82 -16.46
C GLY A 293 -16.71 16.98 -15.39
N ARG A 294 -16.12 15.85 -15.78
CA ARG A 294 -15.41 14.92 -14.88
C ARG A 294 -13.91 14.99 -15.17
N ARG A 295 -13.12 15.39 -14.18
CA ARG A 295 -11.64 15.31 -14.26
C ARG A 295 -11.18 13.86 -14.17
N CYS A 296 -10.09 13.55 -14.87
CA CYS A 296 -9.58 12.19 -14.95
C CYS A 296 -8.19 12.06 -14.29
N GLN A 297 -8.02 11.00 -13.51
CA GLN A 297 -6.71 10.54 -13.06
C GLN A 297 -6.27 9.39 -13.97
N VAL A 298 -5.10 9.48 -14.57
CA VAL A 298 -4.52 8.44 -15.43
C VAL A 298 -3.34 7.80 -14.71
N PHE A 299 -3.34 6.47 -14.64
CA PHE A 299 -2.22 5.71 -14.09
C PHE A 299 -1.38 5.05 -15.17
N ALA A 300 -0.07 5.26 -15.09
CA ALA A 300 0.94 4.60 -15.89
C ALA A 300 2.14 4.19 -15.01
N VAL A 301 2.66 2.99 -15.20
CA VAL A 301 3.68 2.35 -14.36
C VAL A 301 5.09 2.64 -14.87
N TYR A 302 5.29 2.70 -16.18
CA TYR A 302 6.63 2.91 -16.74
C TYR A 302 6.96 4.41 -16.85
N THR A 303 7.79 4.90 -15.91
CA THR A 303 8.05 6.34 -15.68
C THR A 303 9.51 6.78 -15.80
N ARG A 304 10.44 5.83 -16.04
CA ARG A 304 11.89 6.09 -16.04
C ARG A 304 12.49 5.96 -17.45
N LYS A 305 13.17 4.84 -17.72
CA LYS A 305 13.87 4.59 -18.99
C LYS A 305 12.91 4.63 -20.18
N HIS A 306 11.73 4.05 -19.99
CA HIS A 306 10.63 4.03 -20.96
C HIS A 306 9.50 4.88 -20.37
N ASP A 307 9.61 6.21 -20.50
CA ASP A 307 8.69 7.15 -19.87
C ASP A 307 7.39 7.29 -20.67
N VAL A 308 6.43 6.45 -20.34
CA VAL A 308 5.08 6.48 -20.91
C VAL A 308 4.31 7.70 -20.42
N THR A 309 4.57 8.18 -19.19
CA THR A 309 3.85 9.34 -18.63
C THR A 309 4.09 10.62 -19.43
N SER A 310 5.35 10.89 -19.80
CA SER A 310 5.69 12.06 -20.62
C SER A 310 5.10 11.97 -22.03
N ARG A 311 5.05 10.76 -22.62
CA ARG A 311 4.41 10.53 -23.90
C ARG A 311 2.91 10.81 -23.86
N LEU A 312 2.21 10.26 -22.87
CA LEU A 312 0.78 10.52 -22.68
C LEU A 312 0.50 12.00 -22.44
N GLN A 313 1.35 12.69 -21.67
CA GLN A 313 1.23 14.14 -21.47
C GLN A 313 1.33 14.90 -22.80
N ARG A 314 2.31 14.56 -23.65
CA ARG A 314 2.47 15.17 -24.99
C ARG A 314 1.24 14.94 -25.86
N ILE A 315 0.72 13.71 -25.91
CA ILE A 315 -0.46 13.34 -26.69
C ILE A 315 -1.69 14.15 -26.23
N LEU A 316 -1.96 14.18 -24.92
CA LEU A 316 -3.11 14.91 -24.37
C LEU A 316 -2.97 16.43 -24.55
N SER A 317 -1.76 16.97 -24.43
CA SER A 317 -1.51 18.40 -24.63
C SER A 317 -1.73 18.81 -26.09
N ASN A 318 -1.35 17.96 -27.05
CA ASN A 318 -1.60 18.20 -28.48
C ASN A 318 -3.11 18.21 -28.81
N GLU A 319 -3.92 17.50 -28.03
CA GLU A 319 -5.38 17.49 -28.12
C GLU A 319 -6.04 18.67 -27.36
N GLY A 320 -5.23 19.60 -26.83
CA GLY A 320 -5.71 20.78 -26.08
C GLY A 320 -6.15 20.48 -24.65
N ILE A 321 -5.84 19.29 -24.11
CA ILE A 321 -6.26 18.87 -22.76
C ILE A 321 -5.20 19.31 -21.74
N ARG A 322 -5.62 20.13 -20.76
CA ARG A 322 -4.72 20.60 -19.69
C ARG A 322 -4.30 19.45 -18.79
N THR A 323 -3.05 19.03 -18.93
CA THR A 323 -2.52 17.79 -18.33
C THR A 323 -1.29 18.06 -17.47
N ALA A 324 -1.26 17.50 -16.26
CA ALA A 324 -0.11 17.54 -15.36
C ALA A 324 0.40 16.13 -15.05
N VAL A 325 1.69 16.00 -14.76
CA VAL A 325 2.31 14.72 -14.38
C VAL A 325 2.86 14.82 -12.96
N LEU A 326 2.36 13.96 -12.07
CA LEU A 326 2.93 13.80 -10.73
C LEU A 326 4.12 12.84 -10.82
N LYS A 327 5.32 13.37 -10.58
CA LYS A 327 6.57 12.61 -10.58
C LYS A 327 6.97 12.19 -9.17
N ALA A 328 7.75 11.11 -9.08
CA ALA A 328 8.28 10.61 -7.81
C ALA A 328 9.22 11.59 -7.07
N SER A 329 9.74 12.61 -7.77
CA SER A 329 10.51 13.70 -7.16
C SER A 329 9.68 14.62 -6.28
N VAL A 330 8.35 14.56 -6.35
CA VAL A 330 7.46 15.29 -5.45
C VAL A 330 7.31 14.50 -4.16
N ASP A 331 7.82 15.09 -3.07
CA ASP A 331 7.74 14.53 -1.73
C ASP A 331 6.30 14.22 -1.32
N THR A 332 6.10 13.09 -0.63
CA THR A 332 4.78 12.59 -0.22
C THR A 332 3.98 13.64 0.55
N SER A 333 4.61 14.37 1.47
CA SER A 333 3.95 15.41 2.29
C SER A 333 3.43 16.60 1.47
N LYS A 334 3.94 16.78 0.24
CA LYS A 334 3.58 17.90 -0.64
C LYS A 334 2.61 17.50 -1.75
N ARG A 335 2.27 16.22 -1.89
CA ARG A 335 1.44 15.72 -3.01
C ARG A 335 0.03 16.30 -2.96
N GLU A 336 -0.59 16.37 -1.79
CA GLU A 336 -1.93 16.95 -1.63
C GLU A 336 -1.97 18.42 -2.04
N ALA A 337 -1.04 19.22 -1.51
CA ALA A 337 -0.88 20.63 -1.88
C ALA A 337 -0.56 20.81 -3.39
N TRP A 338 0.20 19.88 -3.97
CA TRP A 338 0.48 19.86 -5.41
C TRP A 338 -0.80 19.66 -6.22
N TYR A 339 -1.64 18.69 -5.85
CA TYR A 339 -2.94 18.45 -6.50
C TYR A 339 -3.86 19.67 -6.38
N ALA A 340 -4.00 20.25 -5.18
CA ALA A 340 -4.81 21.44 -4.96
C ALA A 340 -4.38 22.62 -5.87
N ARG A 341 -3.06 22.82 -6.05
CA ARG A 341 -2.52 23.82 -6.97
C ARG A 341 -2.88 23.51 -8.42
N GLN A 342 -2.69 22.27 -8.88
CA GLN A 342 -3.01 21.86 -10.25
C GLN A 342 -4.51 22.05 -10.55
N ILE A 343 -5.38 21.72 -9.60
CA ILE A 343 -6.82 21.92 -9.70
C ILE A 343 -7.16 23.40 -9.86
N LYS A 344 -6.52 24.28 -9.07
CA LYS A 344 -6.69 25.74 -9.16
C LYS A 344 -6.21 26.31 -10.51
N GLU A 345 -5.15 25.75 -11.08
CA GLU A 345 -4.64 26.09 -12.42
C GLU A 345 -5.54 25.56 -13.55
N GLY A 346 -6.58 24.80 -13.22
CA GLY A 346 -7.59 24.29 -14.16
C GLY A 346 -7.17 23.00 -14.87
N VAL A 347 -6.25 22.22 -14.28
CA VAL A 347 -5.87 20.90 -14.80
C VAL A 347 -7.11 20.01 -14.91
N GLN A 348 -7.20 19.33 -16.05
CA GLN A 348 -8.29 18.42 -16.40
C GLN A 348 -7.89 16.97 -16.19
N VAL A 349 -6.62 16.65 -16.46
CA VAL A 349 -6.06 15.31 -16.34
C VAL A 349 -4.77 15.34 -15.55
N VAL A 350 -4.64 14.44 -14.58
CA VAL A 350 -3.36 14.17 -13.92
C VAL A 350 -2.89 12.78 -14.29
N ILE A 351 -1.62 12.65 -14.69
CA ILE A 351 -0.97 11.37 -14.93
C ILE A 351 0.00 11.08 -13.78
N SER A 352 0.00 9.87 -13.24
CA SER A 352 0.96 9.48 -12.21
C SER A 352 1.22 7.98 -12.20
N HIS A 353 2.27 7.57 -11.50
CA HIS A 353 2.42 6.18 -11.10
C HIS A 353 1.43 5.86 -9.96
N PRO A 354 0.72 4.71 -9.98
CA PRO A 354 -0.30 4.41 -8.96
C PRO A 354 0.28 4.34 -7.53
N LYS A 355 1.50 3.81 -7.35
CA LYS A 355 2.25 3.88 -6.07
C LYS A 355 2.42 5.28 -5.48
N LEU A 356 2.36 6.36 -6.27
CA LEU A 356 2.50 7.72 -5.73
C LEU A 356 1.25 8.19 -4.99
N VAL A 357 0.13 7.53 -5.20
CA VAL A 357 -1.17 7.85 -4.60
C VAL A 357 -1.70 6.70 -3.74
N GLU A 358 -0.92 5.64 -3.54
CA GLU A 358 -1.40 4.43 -2.85
C GLU A 358 -1.58 4.62 -1.34
N THR A 359 -0.99 5.65 -0.73
CA THR A 359 -1.05 5.93 0.71
C THR A 359 -1.37 7.41 0.98
N GLY A 360 -2.20 7.65 2.02
CA GLY A 360 -2.41 8.97 2.62
C GLY A 360 -3.00 10.10 1.76
N LEU A 361 -3.33 9.85 0.49
CA LEU A 361 -3.87 10.87 -0.42
C LEU A 361 -5.27 10.47 -0.91
N ASP A 362 -6.19 11.44 -0.95
CA ASP A 362 -7.53 11.27 -1.53
C ASP A 362 -7.67 12.04 -2.84
N LEU A 363 -8.34 11.44 -3.82
CA LEU A 363 -8.49 11.95 -5.18
C LEU A 363 -9.94 12.34 -5.48
N LEU A 364 -10.65 12.92 -4.50
CA LEU A 364 -12.09 13.24 -4.59
C LEU A 364 -12.45 14.10 -5.82
N ASP A 365 -11.54 14.97 -6.26
CA ASP A 365 -11.71 15.81 -7.44
C ASP A 365 -11.68 15.07 -8.78
N PHE A 366 -11.09 13.87 -8.82
CA PHE A 366 -10.92 13.03 -10.00
C PHE A 366 -11.89 11.86 -9.95
N LYS A 367 -13.11 12.10 -10.44
CA LYS A 367 -14.22 11.13 -10.37
C LYS A 367 -14.02 9.94 -11.31
N THR A 368 -13.09 10.06 -12.25
CA THR A 368 -12.77 8.99 -13.20
C THR A 368 -11.29 8.64 -13.10
N ILE A 369 -11.02 7.36 -12.85
CA ILE A 369 -9.68 6.80 -12.84
C ILE A 369 -9.51 5.93 -14.07
N LEU A 370 -8.44 6.16 -14.83
CA LEU A 370 -8.10 5.39 -16.04
C LEU A 370 -6.74 4.73 -15.81
N PHE A 371 -6.73 3.41 -15.69
CA PHE A 371 -5.49 2.64 -15.71
C PHE A 371 -5.07 2.44 -17.16
N TYR A 372 -4.16 3.28 -17.65
CA TYR A 372 -3.52 3.06 -18.95
C TYR A 372 -2.57 1.86 -18.84
N GLU A 373 -1.84 1.77 -17.73
CA GLU A 373 -1.08 0.59 -17.33
C GLU A 373 -1.50 0.19 -15.92
N SER A 374 -1.96 -1.04 -15.75
CA SER A 374 -2.34 -1.60 -14.45
C SER A 374 -1.15 -2.07 -13.62
N GLY A 375 -0.04 -2.40 -14.28
CA GLY A 375 1.02 -3.22 -13.68
C GLY A 375 0.51 -4.62 -13.36
N TYR A 376 1.21 -5.31 -12.45
CA TYR A 376 0.89 -6.68 -12.02
C TYR A 376 0.63 -6.81 -10.51
N SER A 377 0.84 -5.74 -9.73
CA SER A 377 0.63 -5.75 -8.28
C SER A 377 -0.84 -5.51 -7.95
N LEU A 378 -1.50 -6.54 -7.41
CA LEU A 378 -2.91 -6.47 -7.02
C LEU A 378 -3.13 -5.47 -5.88
N HIS A 379 -2.23 -5.47 -4.91
CA HIS A 379 -2.21 -4.51 -3.80
C HIS A 379 -2.26 -3.06 -4.30
N THR A 380 -1.32 -2.70 -5.18
CA THR A 380 -1.22 -1.35 -5.74
C THR A 380 -2.52 -0.99 -6.49
N LEU A 381 -3.07 -1.93 -7.26
CA LEU A 381 -4.30 -1.73 -8.01
C LEU A 381 -5.50 -1.46 -7.10
N ARG A 382 -5.72 -2.31 -6.08
CA ARG A 382 -6.81 -2.15 -5.09
C ARG A 382 -6.72 -0.82 -4.35
N GLN A 383 -5.52 -0.47 -3.91
CA GLN A 383 -5.33 0.76 -3.14
C GLN A 383 -5.54 1.99 -4.01
N ALA A 384 -5.01 2.01 -5.23
CA ALA A 384 -5.10 3.17 -6.11
C ALA A 384 -6.50 3.36 -6.72
N SER A 385 -7.24 2.29 -7.05
CA SER A 385 -8.57 2.39 -7.66
C SER A 385 -9.62 3.01 -6.72
N ARG A 386 -9.46 2.82 -5.40
CA ARG A 386 -10.38 3.33 -4.38
C ARG A 386 -10.06 4.75 -3.90
N ARG A 387 -9.01 5.41 -4.40
CA ARG A 387 -8.58 6.75 -3.92
C ARG A 387 -9.58 7.86 -4.22
N SER A 388 -10.40 7.70 -5.24
CA SER A 388 -11.47 8.65 -5.57
C SER A 388 -12.82 8.31 -4.90
N TRP A 389 -12.94 7.09 -4.35
CA TRP A 389 -14.15 6.58 -3.70
C TRP A 389 -13.93 6.49 -2.18
N ARG A 390 -14.00 7.66 -1.54
CA ARG A 390 -13.75 7.89 -0.11
C ARG A 390 -14.84 8.76 0.48
N ILE A 391 -14.91 8.82 1.81
CA ILE A 391 -15.83 9.70 2.54
C ILE A 391 -15.65 11.13 2.04
N GLY A 392 -16.76 11.78 1.72
CA GLY A 392 -16.78 13.11 1.09
C GLY A 392 -16.97 13.10 -0.43
N GLN A 393 -16.84 11.94 -1.10
CA GLN A 393 -17.22 11.81 -2.50
C GLN A 393 -18.75 11.92 -2.64
N ARG A 394 -19.21 12.73 -3.59
CA ARG A 394 -20.65 12.99 -3.84
C ARG A 394 -21.11 12.62 -5.25
N ARG A 395 -20.18 12.27 -6.13
CA ARG A 395 -20.48 11.90 -7.52
C ARG A 395 -20.08 10.45 -7.77
N PRO A 396 -20.79 9.74 -8.67
CA PRO A 396 -20.42 8.38 -9.07
C PRO A 396 -18.97 8.32 -9.54
N VAL A 397 -18.25 7.30 -9.08
CA VAL A 397 -16.84 7.05 -9.43
C VAL A 397 -16.76 5.97 -10.49
N ARG A 398 -15.96 6.21 -11.53
CA ARG A 398 -15.73 5.26 -12.62
C ARG A 398 -14.25 4.91 -12.69
N VAL A 399 -13.92 3.63 -12.66
CA VAL A 399 -12.56 3.12 -12.83
C VAL A 399 -12.53 2.28 -14.09
N LYS A 400 -11.64 2.60 -15.03
CA LYS A 400 -11.54 1.89 -16.31
C LYS A 400 -10.12 1.38 -16.54
N PHE A 401 -9.99 0.10 -16.90
CA PHE A 401 -8.72 -0.57 -17.17
C PHE A 401 -8.53 -0.74 -18.67
N LEU A 402 -7.55 -0.05 -19.25
CA LEU A 402 -7.24 -0.16 -20.68
C LEU A 402 -6.22 -1.26 -20.93
N CYS A 403 -6.44 -2.07 -21.95
CA CYS A 403 -5.46 -3.06 -22.39
C CYS A 403 -5.64 -3.44 -23.85
N TYR A 404 -4.54 -3.90 -24.45
CA TYR A 404 -4.59 -4.48 -25.77
C TYR A 404 -5.11 -5.92 -25.77
N GLU A 405 -6.01 -6.21 -26.70
CA GLU A 405 -6.56 -7.53 -26.95
C GLU A 405 -5.50 -8.55 -27.36
N GLY A 406 -5.63 -9.78 -26.86
CA GLY A 406 -4.73 -10.87 -27.24
C GLY A 406 -3.28 -10.68 -26.78
N THR A 407 -3.07 -9.91 -25.70
CA THR A 407 -1.73 -9.66 -25.14
C THR A 407 -1.61 -10.14 -23.70
N MET A 408 -0.38 -10.09 -23.19
CA MET A 408 -0.06 -10.35 -21.79
C MET A 408 -0.74 -9.33 -20.86
N GLN A 409 -1.10 -8.14 -21.33
CA GLN A 409 -1.88 -7.17 -20.54
C GLN A 409 -3.28 -7.71 -20.23
N THR A 410 -3.95 -8.30 -21.23
CA THR A 410 -5.26 -8.94 -21.06
C THR A 410 -5.16 -10.14 -20.11
N ALA A 411 -4.14 -10.98 -20.26
CA ALA A 411 -3.90 -12.12 -19.38
C ALA A 411 -3.65 -11.68 -17.92
N CYS A 412 -2.82 -10.65 -17.73
CA CYS A 412 -2.54 -10.07 -16.42
C CYS A 412 -3.82 -9.58 -15.72
N LEU A 413 -4.57 -8.71 -16.38
CA LEU A 413 -5.82 -8.15 -15.83
C LEU A 413 -6.86 -9.24 -15.56
N ARG A 414 -6.93 -10.27 -16.39
CA ARG A 414 -7.84 -11.39 -16.17
C ARG A 414 -7.47 -12.16 -14.89
N LEU A 415 -6.19 -12.51 -14.73
CA LEU A 415 -5.71 -13.23 -13.55
C LEU A 415 -5.89 -12.38 -12.28
N MET A 416 -5.60 -11.08 -12.34
CA MET A 416 -5.86 -10.13 -11.25
C MET A 416 -7.34 -10.08 -10.89
N GLY A 417 -8.23 -9.94 -11.88
CA GLY A 417 -9.68 -9.93 -11.66
C GLY A 417 -10.19 -11.22 -11.00
N LYS A 418 -9.65 -12.40 -11.40
CA LYS A 418 -9.98 -13.67 -10.76
C LYS A 418 -9.54 -13.71 -9.29
N LYS A 419 -8.33 -13.25 -9.00
CA LYS A 419 -7.84 -13.17 -7.62
C LYS A 419 -8.66 -12.20 -6.78
N LEU A 420 -9.04 -11.05 -7.33
CA LEU A 420 -9.94 -10.09 -6.67
C LEU A 420 -11.30 -10.72 -6.37
N LEU A 421 -11.92 -11.41 -7.33
CA LEU A 421 -13.22 -12.06 -7.15
C LEU A 421 -13.16 -13.12 -6.05
N VAL A 422 -12.12 -13.96 -6.05
CA VAL A 422 -11.89 -14.96 -4.99
C VAL A 422 -11.73 -14.28 -3.64
N ALA A 423 -10.95 -13.21 -3.56
CA ALA A 423 -10.78 -12.48 -2.31
C ALA A 423 -12.07 -11.81 -1.82
N LEU A 424 -12.86 -11.17 -2.69
CA LEU A 424 -14.15 -10.57 -2.32
C LEU A 424 -15.15 -11.60 -1.79
N THR A 425 -15.21 -12.77 -2.44
CA THR A 425 -16.07 -13.88 -1.98
C THR A 425 -15.62 -14.50 -0.66
N MET A 426 -14.33 -14.36 -0.31
CA MET A 426 -13.77 -14.79 0.98
C MET A 426 -13.94 -13.70 2.05
N GLU A 427 -13.79 -12.43 1.69
CA GLU A 427 -14.01 -11.25 2.56
C GLU A 427 -15.45 -11.24 3.12
N GLY A 428 -16.46 -11.60 2.32
CA GLY A 428 -17.84 -11.73 2.78
C GLY A 428 -18.13 -12.87 3.77
N LYS A 429 -17.18 -13.78 4.02
CA LYS A 429 -17.30 -14.90 4.98
C LYS A 429 -16.40 -14.77 6.21
N PHE A 430 -15.43 -13.86 6.18
CA PHE A 430 -14.49 -13.59 7.27
C PHE A 430 -14.28 -12.08 7.37
N ALA A 431 -15.16 -11.42 8.13
CA ALA A 431 -14.92 -10.06 8.61
C ALA A 431 -13.73 -10.10 9.57
N GLY A 432 -12.51 -9.95 9.05
CA GLY A 432 -11.28 -9.93 9.86
C GLY A 432 -10.10 -10.59 9.17
N GLU A 433 -9.45 -9.82 8.29
CA GLU A 433 -8.04 -9.94 7.88
C GLU A 433 -7.53 -11.13 7.05
N GLY A 434 -6.59 -10.78 6.17
CA GLY A 434 -5.43 -11.64 5.90
C GLY A 434 -5.52 -12.48 4.63
N LEU A 435 -5.80 -11.86 3.48
CA LEU A 435 -5.61 -12.54 2.20
C LEU A 435 -4.70 -11.73 1.27
N GLN A 436 -3.50 -12.30 1.13
CA GLN A 436 -2.63 -12.22 -0.03
C GLN A 436 -1.80 -10.95 -0.18
N ASN A 437 -0.57 -10.91 0.36
CA ASN A 437 0.33 -9.79 0.07
C ASN A 437 1.80 -10.14 -0.18
N ILE A 438 2.24 -11.40 -0.13
CA ILE A 438 3.67 -11.70 -0.35
C ILE A 438 3.94 -12.83 -1.36
N ASP A 439 2.99 -13.74 -1.61
CA ASP A 439 3.08 -14.69 -2.73
C ASP A 439 2.22 -14.30 -3.94
N GLU A 440 1.46 -13.19 -3.91
CA GLU A 440 0.61 -12.82 -5.06
C GLU A 440 1.41 -12.50 -6.30
N ASP A 441 2.45 -11.68 -6.17
CA ASP A 441 3.24 -11.21 -7.31
C ASP A 441 4.07 -12.36 -7.90
N ASP A 442 4.72 -13.19 -7.07
CA ASP A 442 5.49 -14.36 -7.50
C ASP A 442 4.58 -15.48 -8.08
N ASP A 443 3.38 -15.65 -7.53
CA ASP A 443 2.36 -16.55 -8.08
C ASP A 443 1.75 -16.01 -9.37
N MET A 444 1.49 -14.70 -9.46
CA MET A 444 1.03 -14.03 -10.68
C MET A 444 2.07 -14.16 -11.80
N LEU A 445 3.34 -13.91 -11.49
CA LEU A 445 4.46 -14.12 -12.41
C LEU A 445 4.49 -15.56 -12.92
N SER A 446 4.39 -16.52 -12.02
CA SER A 446 4.42 -17.94 -12.34
C SER A 446 3.19 -18.38 -13.15
N ALA A 447 2.01 -17.85 -12.84
CA ALA A 447 0.76 -18.14 -13.54
C ALA A 447 0.78 -17.57 -14.97
N MET A 448 1.23 -16.32 -15.13
CA MET A 448 1.35 -15.67 -16.44
C MET A 448 2.36 -16.38 -17.33
N ALA A 449 3.48 -16.84 -16.77
CA ALA A 449 4.46 -17.61 -17.52
C ALA A 449 3.93 -18.99 -17.95
N ARG A 450 3.20 -19.70 -17.08
CA ARG A 450 2.53 -20.96 -17.43
C ARG A 450 1.54 -20.75 -18.57
N GLU A 451 0.68 -19.74 -18.46
CA GLU A 451 -0.30 -19.40 -19.50
C GLU A 451 0.36 -19.07 -20.84
N LEU A 452 1.46 -18.29 -20.82
CA LEU A 452 2.21 -18.00 -22.03
C LEU A 452 2.73 -19.29 -22.67
N VAL A 453 3.32 -20.21 -21.91
CA VAL A 453 3.91 -21.44 -22.44
C VAL A 453 2.84 -22.40 -22.99
N GLU A 454 1.71 -22.54 -22.31
CA GLU A 454 0.69 -23.55 -22.57
C GLU A 454 -0.26 -23.21 -23.74
N ARG A 455 -0.29 -21.97 -24.25
CA ARG A 455 -1.31 -21.51 -25.23
C ARG A 455 -2.76 -21.75 -24.78
N ASN A 456 -3.01 -21.88 -23.48
CA ASN A 456 -4.36 -22.05 -22.98
C ASN A 456 -5.09 -20.70 -22.98
N GLY A 457 -5.60 -20.32 -24.16
CA GLY A 457 -6.75 -19.43 -24.32
C GLY A 457 -8.06 -20.10 -23.89
N ILE A 458 -8.00 -21.10 -23.01
CA ILE A 458 -9.15 -21.86 -22.52
C ILE A 458 -9.46 -21.29 -21.13
N GLY A 459 -10.16 -20.17 -21.12
CA GLY A 459 -10.63 -19.51 -19.91
C GLY A 459 -11.63 -18.42 -20.27
N GLU A 460 -12.39 -17.99 -19.26
CA GLU A 460 -13.28 -16.82 -19.33
C GLU A 460 -12.52 -15.59 -19.87
N SER A 461 -13.19 -14.70 -20.60
CA SER A 461 -12.55 -13.47 -21.07
C SER A 461 -12.28 -12.51 -19.91
N ALA A 462 -11.27 -11.64 -20.04
CA ALA A 462 -11.04 -10.59 -19.04
C ALA A 462 -12.31 -9.75 -18.81
N ASP A 463 -13.00 -9.36 -19.88
CA ASP A 463 -14.27 -8.63 -19.80
C ASP A 463 -15.32 -9.37 -18.96
N SER A 464 -15.50 -10.68 -19.12
CA SER A 464 -16.44 -11.44 -18.29
C SER A 464 -16.05 -11.50 -16.82
N VAL A 465 -14.75 -11.61 -16.50
CA VAL A 465 -14.24 -11.65 -15.12
C VAL A 465 -14.47 -10.29 -14.45
N TRP A 466 -14.15 -9.19 -15.12
CA TRP A 466 -14.34 -7.84 -14.59
C TRP A 466 -15.83 -7.47 -14.48
N LYS A 467 -16.69 -7.93 -15.40
CA LYS A 467 -18.16 -7.80 -15.25
C LYS A 467 -18.69 -8.56 -14.04
N ALA A 468 -18.23 -9.79 -13.82
CA ALA A 468 -18.61 -10.58 -12.65
C ALA A 468 -18.14 -9.89 -11.36
N LEU A 469 -16.93 -9.33 -11.35
CA LEU A 469 -16.39 -8.57 -10.23
C LEU A 469 -17.20 -7.30 -9.95
N SER A 470 -17.56 -6.53 -10.98
CA SER A 470 -18.42 -5.35 -10.83
C SER A 470 -19.81 -5.72 -10.32
N ALA A 471 -20.38 -6.86 -10.76
CA ALA A 471 -21.64 -7.35 -10.26
C ALA A 471 -21.57 -7.79 -8.78
N GLU A 472 -20.49 -8.47 -8.37
CA GLU A 472 -20.27 -8.81 -6.95
C GLU A 472 -20.04 -7.55 -6.10
N HIS A 473 -19.30 -6.56 -6.59
CA HIS A 473 -19.19 -5.26 -5.91
C HIS A 473 -20.55 -4.58 -5.76
N GLN A 474 -21.40 -4.56 -6.79
CA GLN A 474 -22.74 -3.97 -6.68
C GLN A 474 -23.64 -4.70 -5.68
N LYS A 475 -23.46 -6.02 -5.50
CA LYS A 475 -24.18 -6.79 -4.47
C LYS A 475 -23.70 -6.45 -3.06
N LEU A 476 -22.39 -6.32 -2.88
CA LEU A 476 -21.77 -5.99 -1.59
C LEU A 476 -22.00 -4.52 -1.20
N PHE A 477 -22.06 -3.63 -2.20
CA PHE A 477 -22.21 -2.19 -2.04
C PHE A 477 -23.38 -1.66 -2.87
N PRO A 478 -24.63 -1.94 -2.46
CA PRO A 478 -25.80 -1.39 -3.15
C PRO A 478 -25.82 0.13 -2.99
N ALA A 479 -25.76 0.86 -4.10
CA ALA A 479 -25.86 2.32 -4.06
C ALA A 479 -27.27 2.75 -3.63
N ALA A 480 -27.37 3.70 -2.71
CA ALA A 480 -28.62 4.40 -2.45
C ALA A 480 -29.02 5.18 -3.71
N SER A 481 -30.08 4.75 -4.39
CA SER A 481 -30.67 5.48 -5.50
C SER A 481 -31.44 6.69 -4.95
N HIS A 482 -30.74 7.78 -4.66
CA HIS A 482 -31.42 9.07 -4.60
C HIS A 482 -31.68 9.53 -6.04
N SER A 483 -32.88 9.22 -6.54
CA SER A 483 -33.44 9.83 -7.74
C SER A 483 -33.42 11.34 -7.57
N ILE A 484 -32.81 12.04 -8.54
CA ILE A 484 -32.74 13.50 -8.60
C ILE A 484 -34.10 14.13 -9.01
N ASP A 485 -35.17 13.34 -9.11
CA ASP A 485 -36.49 13.78 -9.61
C ASP A 485 -37.55 14.09 -8.53
N ASP A 486 -37.23 14.09 -7.24
CA ASP A 486 -38.14 14.63 -6.22
C ASP A 486 -37.80 16.08 -5.86
N ALA A 487 -37.95 16.95 -6.85
CA ALA A 487 -38.22 18.35 -6.63
C ALA A 487 -39.74 18.56 -6.46
N CYS A 488 -40.33 18.12 -5.34
CA CYS A 488 -41.49 18.79 -4.74
C CYS A 488 -41.83 18.21 -3.35
N SER A 489 -42.20 19.11 -2.43
CA SER A 489 -42.78 18.85 -1.10
C SER A 489 -41.90 18.10 -0.09
N ILE A 490 -40.88 18.78 0.43
CA ILE A 490 -40.53 18.63 1.85
C ILE A 490 -41.60 19.38 2.64
N GLU A 491 -42.57 18.66 3.21
CA GLU A 491 -43.29 19.18 4.37
C GLU A 491 -42.26 19.31 5.50
N ALA A 492 -41.95 20.57 5.85
CA ALA A 492 -41.12 20.87 6.99
C ALA A 492 -41.78 20.28 8.25
N PRO A 493 -41.07 19.43 9.04
CA PRO A 493 -41.55 19.13 10.37
C PRO A 493 -41.60 20.44 11.16
N ALA A 494 -42.72 20.63 11.85
CA ALA A 494 -43.11 21.85 12.52
C ALA A 494 -41.94 22.56 13.23
N SER A 495 -41.86 23.86 12.97
CA SER A 495 -40.97 24.82 13.60
C SER A 495 -40.89 24.61 15.13
N LEU A 496 -39.77 24.07 15.59
CA LEU A 496 -39.28 24.35 16.94
C LEU A 496 -38.77 25.80 16.93
N PRO A 497 -39.13 26.65 17.90
CA PRO A 497 -38.76 28.05 17.87
C PRO A 497 -37.23 28.17 17.98
N ILE A 498 -36.63 28.75 16.94
CA ILE A 498 -35.23 29.17 16.94
C ILE A 498 -35.12 30.29 17.97
N ASN A 499 -34.74 29.94 19.19
CA ASN A 499 -34.21 30.91 20.12
C ASN A 499 -32.76 31.15 19.69
N GLN A 500 -32.44 32.39 19.30
CA GLN A 500 -31.07 32.81 19.00
C GLN A 500 -30.26 32.76 20.31
N ALA A 501 -29.73 31.60 20.66
CA ALA A 501 -28.77 31.44 21.73
C ALA A 501 -27.37 31.45 21.12
N ASP A 502 -26.58 32.43 21.55
CA ASP A 502 -25.17 32.63 21.22
C ASP A 502 -24.37 31.36 21.61
N PRO A 503 -23.53 30.77 20.73
CA PRO A 503 -22.82 29.50 21.00
C PRO A 503 -21.95 29.49 22.27
N SER A 504 -21.69 30.66 22.87
CA SER A 504 -21.08 30.83 24.19
C SER A 504 -21.96 30.31 25.34
N THR A 505 -23.29 30.47 25.26
CA THR A 505 -24.23 30.09 26.33
C THR A 505 -24.49 28.58 26.41
N LEU A 506 -24.45 27.87 25.28
CA LEU A 506 -24.55 26.40 25.24
C LEU A 506 -23.35 25.69 25.87
N ILE A 507 -22.18 26.34 25.84
CA ILE A 507 -20.96 25.84 26.50
C ILE A 507 -21.05 26.07 28.02
N GLU A 508 -21.61 27.18 28.47
CA GLU A 508 -21.80 27.47 29.90
C GLU A 508 -22.87 26.57 30.56
N GLU A 509 -23.97 26.26 29.88
CA GLU A 509 -24.98 25.32 30.40
C GLU A 509 -24.47 23.88 30.49
N ALA A 510 -23.58 23.46 29.57
CA ALA A 510 -22.92 22.16 29.62
C ALA A 510 -21.86 22.04 30.73
N ILE A 511 -21.33 23.16 31.24
CA ILE A 511 -20.37 23.18 32.36
C ILE A 511 -21.10 23.06 33.72
N ALA A 512 -22.40 23.38 33.80
CA ALA A 512 -23.18 23.32 35.02
C ALA A 512 -23.85 21.96 35.31
N GLY A 513 -23.91 21.05 34.32
CA GLY A 513 -24.41 19.69 34.47
C GLY A 513 -23.27 18.69 34.68
N ASP A 514 -23.30 17.96 35.79
CA ASP A 514 -22.21 17.10 36.26
C ASP A 514 -21.54 16.19 35.20
N SER A 515 -20.21 16.21 35.24
CA SER A 515 -19.21 15.31 34.63
C SER A 515 -18.86 15.46 33.14
N VAL A 516 -18.46 16.67 32.73
CA VAL A 516 -17.69 16.87 31.49
C VAL A 516 -16.19 16.63 31.76
N LEU A 517 -15.60 15.61 31.12
CA LEU A 517 -14.16 15.40 31.07
C LEU A 517 -13.52 16.45 30.14
N ILE A 518 -12.88 17.45 30.74
CA ILE A 518 -12.09 18.46 30.02
C ILE A 518 -10.75 17.83 29.60
N PHE A 519 -10.44 17.92 28.31
CA PHE A 519 -9.15 17.48 27.76
C PHE A 519 -8.01 18.22 28.47
N GLY A 520 -7.19 17.48 29.24
CA GLY A 520 -6.08 18.04 30.04
C GLY A 520 -6.30 18.14 31.55
N GLN A 521 -7.47 17.74 32.09
CA GLN A 521 -7.62 17.54 33.54
C GLN A 521 -7.51 16.07 33.94
N ARG A 522 -6.65 15.78 34.92
CA ARG A 522 -6.58 14.46 35.56
C ARG A 522 -7.85 14.22 36.37
N PRO A 523 -8.58 13.11 36.19
CA PRO A 523 -9.64 12.73 37.11
C PRO A 523 -9.04 12.50 38.50
N GLY A 524 -9.68 13.07 39.52
CA GLY A 524 -9.25 13.01 40.90
C GLY A 524 -8.94 11.58 41.34
N SER A 525 -7.70 11.39 41.81
CA SER A 525 -7.14 10.21 42.48
C SER A 525 -8.08 9.02 42.69
N LEU A 526 -8.10 8.09 41.74
CA LEU A 526 -8.38 6.70 42.07
C LEU A 526 -7.13 6.14 42.76
N LEU A 527 -7.23 5.92 44.07
CA LEU A 527 -6.24 5.23 44.89
C LEU A 527 -6.03 3.81 44.36
N GLY A 528 -5.06 3.63 43.46
CA GLY A 528 -4.76 2.34 42.84
C GLY A 528 -3.29 2.20 42.47
N ARG A 529 -2.52 1.59 43.37
CA ARG A 529 -1.17 0.99 43.21
C ARG A 529 -0.13 1.80 42.42
N ARG A 530 0.80 2.43 43.16
CA ARG A 530 2.13 2.82 42.63
C ARG A 530 2.80 1.61 41.95
N PRO A 531 3.24 1.69 40.68
CA PRO A 531 4.18 0.73 40.14
C PRO A 531 5.49 0.83 40.94
N ARG A 532 6.02 -0.30 41.38
CA ARG A 532 7.35 -0.34 42.02
C ARG A 532 8.37 0.22 41.05
N GLY A 533 9.15 1.22 41.49
CA GLY A 533 10.27 1.75 40.73
C GLY A 533 11.22 0.62 40.34
N ARG A 534 11.49 0.48 39.04
CA ARG A 534 12.56 -0.40 38.56
C ARG A 534 13.91 0.28 38.83
N PRO A 535 14.94 -0.46 39.25
CA PRO A 535 16.30 0.08 39.31
C PRO A 535 16.77 0.44 37.90
N ALA A 536 17.65 1.45 37.82
CA ALA A 536 18.27 1.88 36.57
C ALA A 536 18.89 0.69 35.82
N VAL A 537 18.54 0.54 34.55
CA VAL A 537 19.18 -0.42 33.64
C VAL A 537 20.65 0.00 33.49
N PRO A 538 21.64 -0.90 33.68
CA PRO A 538 23.03 -0.58 33.43
C PRO A 538 23.23 -0.18 31.96
N GLU A 539 24.18 0.72 31.69
CA GLU A 539 24.58 1.13 30.34
C GLU A 539 24.75 -0.09 29.42
N GLN A 540 23.82 -0.29 28.49
CA GLN A 540 24.10 -1.07 27.30
C GLN A 540 24.97 -0.21 26.38
N ALA A 541 26.12 -0.75 25.99
CA ALA A 541 27.01 -0.13 25.04
C ALA A 541 26.25 0.21 23.75
N SER A 542 26.46 1.43 23.26
CA SER A 542 26.00 1.91 21.97
C SER A 542 26.26 0.87 20.88
N LEU A 543 25.22 0.43 20.19
CA LEU A 543 25.32 -0.37 18.95
C LEU A 543 25.88 0.44 17.76
N PHE A 544 26.25 1.70 17.99
CA PHE A 544 27.03 2.51 17.07
C PHE A 544 28.46 2.62 17.61
N SER A 545 29.29 1.65 17.22
CA SER A 545 30.74 1.76 17.13
C SER A 545 31.13 1.40 15.71
#